data_AF-A0A127SPB0-F1
#
_entry.id   AF-A0A127SPB0-F1
#
_cell.length_a   1.000
_cell.length_b   1.000
_cell.length_c   1.000
_cell.angle_alpha   90.00
_cell.angle_beta   90.00
_cell.angle_gamma   90.00
#
_symmetry.space_group_name_H-M   'P 1'
#
loop_
_entity.id
_entity.type
_entity.pdbx_description
1 polymer ?
#
loop_
_entity_poly.entity_id
_entity_poly.type
_entity_poly.pdbx_seq_one_letter_code
_entity_poly.pdbx_strand_id
1 'polypeptide(L)'
;GPRYNQYESMILPMVHYLQEHGVDFQYNTKVVNVEFNIRNGRKAARRIVLQREGREDAIDLTDNDLVFITNGGCVENSAYGSQNEPAA
;
A
#
# COMPACT_ATOMS: atom_id res chain seq x y z
N GLY A 1 -5.05 -23.81 -21.53
CA GLY A 1 -4.56 -22.58 -20.89
C GLY A 1 -4.24 -22.85 -19.44
N PRO A 2 -3.48 -21.99 -18.74
CA PRO A 2 -3.30 -22.10 -17.30
C PRO A 2 -4.67 -22.07 -16.62
N ARG A 3 -4.82 -22.88 -15.55
CA ARG A 3 -6.11 -23.20 -14.93
C ARG A 3 -6.70 -22.02 -14.13
N TYR A 4 -5.87 -21.04 -13.76
CA TYR A 4 -6.18 -19.89 -12.92
C TYR A 4 -5.28 -18.70 -13.30
N ASN A 5 -5.73 -17.47 -13.02
CA ASN A 5 -4.94 -16.25 -13.29
C ASN A 5 -3.88 -16.00 -12.17
N GLN A 6 -3.00 -14.98 -12.34
CA GLN A 6 -1.94 -14.69 -11.35
C GLN A 6 -2.48 -14.31 -9.96
N TYR A 7 -3.64 -13.64 -9.92
CA TYR A 7 -4.29 -13.29 -8.66
C TYR A 7 -4.66 -14.55 -7.87
N GLU A 8 -5.31 -15.50 -8.53
CA GLU A 8 -5.73 -16.77 -7.93
C GLU A 8 -4.54 -17.70 -7.60
N SER A 9 -3.50 -17.72 -8.45
CA SER A 9 -2.40 -18.68 -8.31
C SER A 9 -1.27 -18.24 -7.37
N MET A 10 -1.14 -16.94 -7.10
CA MET A 10 -0.02 -16.40 -6.30
C MET A 10 -0.48 -15.43 -5.20
N ILE A 11 -1.32 -14.46 -5.53
CA ILE A 11 -1.71 -13.41 -4.58
C ILE A 11 -2.56 -14.00 -3.44
N LEU A 12 -3.59 -14.77 -3.77
CA LEU A 12 -4.51 -15.32 -2.77
C LEU A 12 -3.80 -16.28 -1.77
N PRO A 13 -2.94 -17.23 -2.20
CA PRO A 13 -2.14 -18.03 -1.27
C PRO A 13 -1.25 -17.21 -0.34
N MET A 14 -0.63 -16.14 -0.83
CA MET A 14 0.22 -15.27 0.00
C MET A 14 -0.59 -14.49 1.04
N VAL A 15 -1.76 -13.96 0.66
CA VAL A 15 -2.65 -13.27 1.61
C VAL A 15 -3.08 -14.21 2.73
N HIS A 16 -3.51 -15.43 2.40
CA HIS A 16 -3.91 -16.41 3.41
C HIS A 16 -2.77 -16.75 4.38
N TYR A 17 -1.58 -17.04 3.86
CA TYR A 17 -0.41 -17.32 4.70
C TYR A 17 -0.11 -16.19 5.69
N LEU A 18 -0.12 -14.93 5.22
CA LEU A 18 0.17 -13.77 6.07
C LEU A 18 -0.93 -13.57 7.14
N GLN A 19 -2.20 -13.76 6.78
CA GLN A 19 -3.33 -13.69 7.72
C GLN A 19 -3.22 -14.75 8.82
N GLU A 20 -2.89 -15.99 8.46
CA GLU A 20 -2.69 -17.09 9.42
C GLU A 20 -1.53 -16.81 10.39
N HIS A 21 -0.54 -16.02 9.97
CA HIS A 21 0.59 -15.59 10.81
C HIS A 21 0.34 -14.27 11.55
N GLY A 22 -0.89 -13.76 11.54
CA GLY A 22 -1.29 -12.58 12.33
C GLY A 22 -0.86 -11.24 11.73
N VAL A 23 -0.58 -11.17 10.43
CA VAL A 23 -0.34 -9.90 9.73
C VAL A 23 -1.63 -9.08 9.69
N ASP A 24 -1.52 -7.81 10.05
CA ASP A 24 -2.63 -6.86 10.03
C ASP A 24 -2.77 -6.20 8.66
N PHE A 25 -3.90 -6.44 8.00
CA PHE A 25 -4.22 -5.87 6.69
C PHE A 25 -5.15 -4.67 6.83
N GLN A 26 -4.61 -3.48 6.57
CA GLN A 26 -5.33 -2.22 6.65
C GLN A 26 -5.85 -1.80 5.26
N TYR A 27 -7.12 -2.11 4.96
CA TYR A 27 -7.80 -1.68 3.75
C TYR A 27 -8.37 -0.25 3.89
N ASN A 28 -8.87 0.33 2.78
CA ASN A 28 -9.46 1.68 2.75
C ASN A 28 -8.60 2.77 3.42
N THR A 29 -7.28 2.57 3.38
CA THR A 29 -6.27 3.43 4.02
C THR A 29 -5.35 3.96 2.94
N LYS A 30 -5.39 5.28 2.71
CA LYS A 30 -4.52 5.94 1.73
C LYS A 30 -3.37 6.62 2.46
N VAL A 31 -2.15 6.11 2.29
CA VAL A 31 -0.94 6.84 2.73
C VAL A 31 -0.72 8.02 1.79
N VAL A 32 -0.68 9.24 2.33
CA VAL A 32 -0.53 10.47 1.55
C VAL A 32 0.86 11.09 1.71
N ASN A 33 1.57 10.78 2.79
CA ASN A 33 2.94 11.23 3.00
C ASN A 33 3.68 10.31 3.99
N VAL A 34 5.01 10.32 3.92
CA VAL A 34 5.89 9.80 4.97
C VAL A 34 6.85 10.92 5.34
N GLU A 35 6.79 11.36 6.59
CA GLU A 35 7.66 12.41 7.11
C GLU A 35 9.00 11.81 7.53
N PHE A 36 10.09 12.45 7.09
CA PHE A 36 11.45 12.03 7.40
C PHE A 36 12.18 13.09 8.20
N ASN A 37 12.92 12.65 9.22
CA ASN A 37 13.96 13.47 9.83
C ASN A 37 15.29 13.17 9.13
N ILE A 38 15.89 14.21 8.53
CA ILE A 38 17.18 14.12 7.83
C ILE A 38 18.17 15.02 8.53
N ARG A 39 19.10 14.42 9.28
CA ARG A 39 20.14 15.15 10.06
C ARG A 39 21.41 14.34 10.11
N ASN A 40 22.56 15.01 10.06
CA ASN A 40 23.88 14.40 10.20
C ASN A 40 24.10 13.19 9.26
N GLY A 41 23.61 13.28 8.02
CA GLY A 41 23.71 12.19 7.04
C GLY A 41 22.76 10.99 7.27
N ARG A 42 21.95 11.00 8.33
CA ARG A 42 20.93 9.97 8.60
C ARG A 42 19.56 10.45 8.13
N LYS A 43 18.84 9.58 7.40
CA LYS A 43 17.42 9.75 7.05
C LYS A 43 16.60 8.70 7.79
N ALA A 44 15.67 9.13 8.64
CA ALA A 44 14.79 8.25 9.41
C ALA A 44 13.33 8.65 9.20
N ALA A 45 12.46 7.69 8.88
CA ALA A 45 11.01 7.92 8.86
C ALA A 45 10.51 8.17 10.29
N ARG A 46 9.56 9.09 10.45
CA ARG A 46 9.05 9.50 11.76
C ARG A 46 7.54 9.46 11.87
N ARG A 47 6.84 9.67 10.77
CA ARG A 47 5.39 9.66 10.76
C ARG A 47 4.87 9.23 9.39
N ILE A 48 3.88 8.35 9.38
CA ILE A 48 3.09 8.05 8.19
C ILE A 48 1.82 8.89 8.29
N VAL A 49 1.57 9.75 7.33
CA VAL A 49 0.33 10.53 7.24
C VAL A 49 -0.60 9.80 6.29
N LEU A 50 -1.83 9.57 6.72
CA LEU A 50 -2.80 8.76 6.01
C LEU A 50 -4.20 9.35 6.07
N GLN A 51 -5.04 8.93 5.12
CA GLN A 51 -6.46 9.21 5.09
C GLN A 51 -7.24 7.90 5.20
N ARG A 52 -8.19 7.86 6.13
CA ARG A 52 -9.13 6.74 6.34
C ARG A 52 -10.54 7.28 6.42
N GLU A 53 -11.44 6.72 5.64
CA GLU A 53 -12.86 7.11 5.63
C GLU A 53 -13.08 8.64 5.44
N GLY A 54 -12.23 9.28 4.63
CA GLY A 54 -12.27 10.73 4.39
C GLY A 54 -11.74 11.60 5.54
N ARG A 55 -11.15 11.00 6.58
CA ARG A 55 -10.51 11.70 7.70
C ARG A 55 -8.98 11.57 7.65
N GLU A 56 -8.29 12.61 8.06
CA GLU A 56 -6.84 12.58 8.27
C GLU A 56 -6.49 11.83 9.56
N ASP A 57 -5.40 11.08 9.50
CA ASP A 57 -4.87 10.29 10.59
C ASP A 57 -3.35 10.10 10.40
N ALA A 58 -2.67 9.53 11.39
CA ALA A 58 -1.25 9.27 11.29
C ALA A 58 -0.75 8.17 12.23
N ILE A 59 0.39 7.60 11.87
CA ILE A 59 1.13 6.63 12.68
C ILE A 59 2.52 7.22 12.96
N ASP A 60 2.83 7.44 14.24
CA ASP A 60 4.16 7.85 14.69
C ASP A 60 5.11 6.66 14.75
N LEU A 61 6.35 6.88 14.34
CA LEU A 61 7.38 5.86 14.18
C LEU A 61 8.58 6.12 15.09
N THR A 62 9.09 5.03 15.66
CA THR A 62 10.36 4.98 16.39
C THR A 62 11.49 4.53 15.45
N ASP A 63 12.72 4.50 15.96
CA ASP A 63 13.87 4.00 15.19
C ASP A 63 13.85 2.47 14.99
N ASN A 64 12.91 1.74 15.63
CA ASN A 64 12.74 0.29 15.47
C ASN A 64 11.64 -0.08 14.46
N ASP A 65 10.86 0.90 14.01
CA ASP A 65 9.76 0.68 13.07
C ASP A 65 10.28 0.80 11.64
N LEU A 66 10.15 -0.28 10.87
CA LEU A 66 10.62 -0.33 9.49
C LEU A 66 9.49 0.01 8.52
N VAL A 67 9.77 0.95 7.61
CA VAL A 67 8.82 1.34 6.56
C VAL A 67 9.34 0.88 5.21
N PHE A 68 8.61 -0.04 4.58
CA PHE A 68 8.87 -0.48 3.22
C PHE A 68 7.92 0.25 2.27
N ILE A 69 8.48 1.07 1.38
CA ILE A 69 7.69 1.88 0.43
C ILE A 69 7.91 1.33 -0.98
N THR A 70 6.83 0.86 -1.60
CA THR A 70 6.81 0.58 -3.04
C THR A 70 6.58 1.89 -3.78
N ASN A 71 7.67 2.59 -4.12
CA ASN A 71 7.60 3.86 -4.85
C ASN A 71 7.25 3.63 -6.32
N GLY A 72 6.09 4.15 -6.75
CA GLY A 72 5.64 4.19 -8.14
C GLY A 72 4.63 3.10 -8.50
N GLY A 73 3.53 3.51 -9.12
CA GLY A 73 2.57 2.65 -9.81
C GLY A 73 2.17 3.27 -11.14
N CYS A 74 2.42 2.57 -12.25
CA CYS A 74 1.95 2.98 -13.59
C CYS A 74 0.40 2.89 -13.75
N VAL A 75 -0.30 2.57 -12.66
CA VAL A 75 -1.75 2.34 -12.59
C VAL A 75 -2.49 3.41 -11.80
N GLU A 76 -1.81 4.48 -11.35
CA GLU A 76 -2.40 5.56 -10.55
C GLU A 76 -3.49 6.37 -11.26
N ASN A 77 -3.78 6.10 -12.54
CA ASN A 77 -4.97 6.57 -13.26
C ASN A 77 -5.47 5.50 -14.24
N SER A 78 -5.57 4.24 -13.80
CA SER A 78 -6.20 3.21 -14.64
C SER A 78 -7.72 3.38 -14.60
N ALA A 79 -8.27 3.96 -15.67
CA ALA A 79 -9.71 3.94 -15.90
C ALA A 79 -10.12 2.62 -16.56
N TYR A 80 -11.22 2.05 -16.10
CA TYR A 80 -11.86 0.92 -16.77
C TYR A 80 -12.83 1.46 -17.83
N GLY A 81 -12.57 1.16 -19.10
CA GLY A 81 -13.55 1.32 -20.17
C GLY A 81 -14.51 0.13 -20.23
N SER A 82 -15.59 0.26 -21.01
CA SER A 82 -16.54 -0.82 -21.30
C SER A 82 -16.68 -1.04 -22.81
N GLN A 83 -17.44 -2.07 -23.21
CA GLN A 83 -17.69 -2.39 -24.62
C GLN A 83 -18.25 -1.19 -25.43
N ASN A 84 -18.91 -0.24 -24.76
CA ASN A 84 -19.57 0.90 -25.39
C ASN A 84 -19.05 2.27 -24.91
N GLU A 85 -18.08 2.30 -23.98
CA GLU A 85 -17.56 3.54 -23.41
C GLU A 85 -16.03 3.48 -23.26
N PRO A 86 -15.28 4.49 -23.75
CA PRO A 86 -13.84 4.54 -23.57
C PRO A 86 -13.45 4.61 -22.08
N ALA A 87 -12.28 4.08 -21.75
CA ALA A 87 -11.62 4.39 -20.48
C ALA A 87 -11.30 5.90 -20.44
N ALA A 88 -11.63 6.58 -19.33
CA ALA A 88 -11.38 8.00 -19.11
C ALA A 88 -9.89 8.33 -18.88
#